data_AF-A0A7K4EZW0-F1
#
_entry.id   AF-A0A7K4EZW0-F1
#
_cell.length_a   1.000
_cell.length_b   1.000
_cell.length_c   1.000
_cell.angle_alpha   90.00
_cell.angle_beta   90.00
_cell.angle_gamma   90.00
#
_symmetry.space_group_name_H-M   'P 1'
#
loop_
_entity.id
_entity.type
_entity.pdbx_description
1 polymer ?
#
loop_
_entity_poly.entity_id
_entity_poly.type
_entity_poly.pdbx_seq_one_letter_code
_entity_poly.pdbx_strand_id
1 'polypeptide(L)'
;MLTVLLVGLVVFGTSSPAWAAQLDARINPNSDESPFSMHYLKTVFIEYPNGGQLFDELQGKEWTVSGVADSSNPGVQELINKLNQKLSEDGSHAKISDLNVAYEFFLKGRNINTSIDYKVLLEGTLSGYVITQDSQRSLVDLGWRGMSVNDEINIDGVEINIPINMLRDQEPEVFNVISGTEAEQVLLRPVINADFILEQPITNWHFLFDPTG
;
A
#
# COMPACT_ATOMS: atom_id res chain seq x y z
N MET A 1 19.97 47.52 11.45
CA MET A 1 18.98 46.46 11.71
C MET A 1 19.29 45.31 10.79
N LEU A 2 19.68 44.17 11.36
CA LEU A 2 19.86 42.91 10.63
C LEU A 2 18.86 41.94 11.25
N THR A 3 17.66 41.85 10.67
CA THR A 3 16.66 40.86 11.07
C THR A 3 16.98 39.59 10.30
N VAL A 4 17.69 38.67 10.94
CA VAL A 4 17.81 37.28 10.48
C VAL A 4 16.48 36.61 10.80
N LEU A 5 15.62 36.46 9.79
CA LEU A 5 14.42 35.61 9.87
C LEU A 5 14.88 34.16 9.72
N LEU A 6 15.24 33.53 10.84
CA LEU A 6 15.32 32.08 10.95
C LEU A 6 13.94 31.59 11.41
N VAL A 7 13.05 31.31 10.46
CA VAL A 7 11.84 30.50 10.68
C VAL A 7 12.24 29.10 10.26
N GLY A 8 12.14 28.03 11.03
CA GLY A 8 11.53 27.75 12.32
C GLY A 8 11.45 26.22 12.29
N LEU A 9 12.09 25.54 13.24
CA LEU A 9 12.28 24.10 13.29
C LEU A 9 10.98 23.33 12.91
N VAL A 10 11.03 22.54 11.82
CA VAL A 10 9.99 21.56 11.49
C VAL A 10 10.15 20.40 12.46
N VAL A 11 9.25 20.30 13.42
CA VAL A 11 9.19 19.17 14.35
C VAL A 11 8.32 18.10 13.70
N PHE A 12 8.94 17.02 13.21
CA PHE A 12 8.24 15.80 12.87
C PHE A 12 7.81 15.12 14.18
N GLY A 13 6.55 15.28 14.57
CA GLY A 13 5.93 14.42 15.57
C GLY A 13 5.85 13.01 15.00
N THR A 14 6.49 12.05 15.65
CA THR A 14 6.47 10.64 15.25
C THR A 14 5.11 10.02 15.59
N SER A 15 4.03 10.42 14.92
CA SER A 15 3.01 9.43 14.61
C SER A 15 3.64 8.56 13.53
N SER A 16 4.15 7.40 13.93
CA SER A 16 4.60 6.40 12.96
C SER A 16 3.45 6.22 11.97
N PRO A 17 3.70 6.24 10.65
CA PRO A 17 2.67 5.89 9.69
C PRO A 17 2.03 4.58 10.13
N ALA A 18 0.70 4.57 10.29
CA ALA A 18 -0.01 3.34 10.59
C ALA A 18 -0.08 2.54 9.29
N TRP A 19 0.70 1.46 9.24
CA TRP A 19 0.71 0.52 8.14
C TRP A 19 -0.18 -0.65 8.54
N ALA A 20 -1.18 -0.94 7.73
CA ALA A 20 -1.97 -2.14 7.87
C ALA A 20 -2.14 -2.75 6.49
N ALA A 21 -1.52 -3.90 6.25
CA ALA A 21 -2.04 -4.82 5.25
C ALA A 21 -2.92 -5.83 5.98
N GLN A 22 -4.17 -5.96 5.56
CA GLN A 22 -5.08 -6.99 6.01
C GLN A 22 -5.24 -7.99 4.85
N LEU A 23 -4.80 -9.21 5.08
CA LEU A 23 -4.91 -10.31 4.12
C LEU A 23 -6.11 -11.18 4.50
N ASP A 24 -7.08 -11.28 3.60
CA ASP A 24 -8.21 -12.21 3.70
C ASP A 24 -8.10 -13.23 2.54
N ALA A 25 -7.40 -14.34 2.80
CA ALA A 25 -7.25 -15.43 1.82
C ALA A 25 -8.04 -16.68 2.23
N ARG A 26 -8.84 -17.21 1.29
CA ARG A 26 -9.53 -18.50 1.46
C ARG A 26 -8.81 -19.56 0.64
N ILE A 27 -7.82 -20.21 1.26
CA ILE A 27 -7.06 -21.27 0.61
C ILE A 27 -7.80 -22.60 0.71
N ASN A 28 -8.10 -23.20 -0.43
CA ASN A 28 -8.57 -24.58 -0.52
C ASN A 28 -7.40 -25.50 -0.91
N PRO A 29 -6.86 -26.32 0.03
CA PRO A 29 -5.74 -27.20 -0.25
C PRO A 29 -6.11 -28.41 -1.15
N ASN A 30 -7.39 -28.57 -1.49
CA ASN A 30 -7.87 -29.59 -2.44
C ASN A 30 -8.15 -29.00 -3.83
N SER A 31 -7.78 -27.74 -4.06
CA SER A 31 -7.90 -27.03 -5.33
C SER A 31 -6.54 -26.49 -5.72
N ASP A 32 -6.24 -26.52 -7.02
CA ASP A 32 -4.99 -25.96 -7.58
C ASP A 32 -5.04 -24.42 -7.66
N GLU A 33 -6.24 -23.86 -7.46
CA GLU A 33 -6.51 -22.43 -7.49
C GLU A 33 -7.40 -22.02 -6.31
N SER A 34 -7.22 -20.80 -5.81
CA SER A 34 -8.03 -20.20 -4.75
C SER A 34 -8.24 -18.71 -5.01
N PRO A 35 -9.45 -18.18 -4.77
CA PRO A 35 -9.64 -16.73 -4.77
C PRO A 35 -8.91 -16.11 -3.57
N PHE A 36 -8.38 -14.91 -3.76
CA PHE A 36 -7.78 -14.11 -2.68
C PHE A 36 -8.35 -12.69 -2.66
N SER A 37 -8.29 -12.08 -1.48
CA SER A 37 -8.55 -10.65 -1.28
C SER A 37 -7.46 -10.06 -0.38
N MET A 38 -6.91 -8.92 -0.79
CA MET A 38 -5.81 -8.24 -0.12
C MET A 38 -6.13 -6.76 0.02
N HIS A 39 -6.22 -6.28 1.26
CA HIS A 39 -6.48 -4.89 1.59
C HIS A 39 -5.19 -4.23 2.08
N TYR A 40 -4.70 -3.25 1.34
CA TYR A 40 -3.57 -2.40 1.71
C TYR A 40 -4.08 -1.05 2.19
N LEU A 41 -3.72 -0.69 3.42
CA LEU A 41 -4.09 0.56 4.06
C LEU A 41 -2.83 1.28 4.55
N LYS A 42 -2.72 2.55 4.18
CA LYS A 42 -1.68 3.44 4.67
C LYS A 42 -2.28 4.79 5.00
N THR A 43 -2.09 5.24 6.23
CA THR A 43 -2.45 6.61 6.62
C THR A 43 -1.19 7.41 6.91
N VAL A 44 -1.11 8.59 6.31
CA VAL A 44 -0.04 9.57 6.54
C VAL A 44 -0.62 10.81 7.20
N PHE A 45 0.05 11.31 8.24
CA PHE A 45 -0.27 12.58 8.87
C PHE A 45 0.83 13.61 8.54
N ILE A 46 0.41 14.77 8.04
CA ILE A 46 1.26 15.94 7.85
C ILE A 46 0.89 16.93 8.94
N GLU A 47 1.78 17.17 9.91
CA GLU A 47 1.53 18.05 11.04
C GLU A 47 2.14 19.43 10.81
N TYR A 48 1.38 20.49 11.11
CA TYR A 48 1.80 21.88 11.02
C TYR A 48 1.31 22.67 12.26
N PRO A 49 1.70 22.28 13.48
CA PRO A 49 1.15 22.83 14.72
C PRO A 49 1.39 24.33 14.90
N ASN A 50 2.37 24.90 14.19
CA ASN A 50 2.76 26.30 14.27
C ASN A 50 2.42 27.08 12.98
N GLY A 51 1.55 26.55 12.12
CA GLY A 51 1.25 27.13 10.80
C GLY A 51 2.38 26.88 9.78
N GLY A 52 2.58 27.83 8.86
CA GLY A 52 3.60 27.78 7.81
C GLY A 52 3.06 27.33 6.45
N GLN A 53 3.95 27.14 5.48
CA GLN A 53 3.55 26.90 4.07
C GLN A 53 2.63 25.69 3.91
N LEU A 54 2.87 24.59 4.65
CA LEU A 54 2.00 23.41 4.61
C LEU A 54 0.61 23.69 5.20
N PHE A 55 0.51 24.54 6.23
CA PHE A 55 -0.79 24.97 6.76
C PHE A 55 -1.53 25.82 5.73
N ASP A 56 -0.86 26.82 5.16
CA ASP A 56 -1.46 27.74 4.18
C ASP A 56 -1.98 26.96 2.96
N GLU A 57 -1.26 25.91 2.56
CA GLU A 57 -1.62 25.10 1.39
C GLU A 57 -2.68 24.04 1.70
N LEU A 58 -2.66 23.40 2.87
CA LEU A 58 -3.50 22.23 3.15
C LEU A 58 -4.72 22.53 4.02
N GLN A 59 -4.72 23.62 4.79
CA GLN A 59 -5.79 23.89 5.74
C GLN A 59 -7.15 23.97 5.04
N GLY A 60 -8.08 23.11 5.45
CA GLY A 60 -9.44 23.08 4.93
C GLY A 60 -9.60 22.46 3.54
N LYS A 61 -8.51 21.97 2.92
CA LYS A 61 -8.59 21.17 1.69
C LYS A 61 -9.16 19.79 1.95
N GLU A 62 -9.94 19.31 1.00
CA GLU A 62 -10.52 17.97 1.02
C GLU A 62 -10.68 17.48 -0.41
N TRP A 63 -10.20 16.27 -0.70
CA TRP A 63 -10.40 15.63 -2.00
C TRP A 63 -10.36 14.11 -1.89
N THR A 64 -10.95 13.47 -2.90
CA THR A 64 -10.96 12.01 -3.07
C THR A 64 -10.55 11.66 -4.50
N VAL A 65 -9.66 10.70 -4.65
CA VAL A 65 -9.33 10.05 -5.92
C VAL A 65 -9.63 8.56 -5.78
N SER A 66 -10.48 8.01 -6.64
CA SER A 66 -10.86 6.60 -6.58
C SER A 66 -11.10 6.02 -7.97
N GLY A 67 -11.02 4.69 -8.06
CA GLY A 67 -11.23 3.98 -9.30
C GLY A 67 -11.28 2.47 -9.11
N VAL A 68 -11.72 1.79 -10.17
CA VAL A 68 -11.76 0.33 -10.27
C VAL A 68 -11.29 -0.09 -11.65
N ALA A 69 -10.55 -1.18 -11.74
CA ALA A 69 -10.08 -1.75 -13.00
C ALA A 69 -9.93 -3.27 -12.88
N ASP A 70 -10.18 -3.99 -13.96
CA ASP A 70 -10.01 -5.44 -14.04
C ASP A 70 -8.80 -5.82 -14.90
N SER A 71 -8.60 -7.12 -15.08
CA SER A 71 -7.48 -7.66 -15.86
C SER A 71 -7.51 -7.27 -17.35
N SER A 72 -8.57 -6.66 -17.88
CA SER A 72 -8.52 -6.09 -19.24
C SER A 72 -7.75 -4.77 -19.30
N ASN A 73 -7.51 -4.11 -18.17
CA ASN A 73 -6.79 -2.84 -18.10
C ASN A 73 -5.25 -3.06 -18.20
N PRO A 74 -4.52 -2.30 -19.05
CA PRO A 74 -3.07 -2.43 -19.18
C PRO A 74 -2.28 -2.21 -17.88
N GLY A 75 -2.71 -1.27 -17.02
CA GLY A 75 -2.10 -1.00 -15.72
C GLY A 75 -2.29 -2.16 -14.74
N VAL A 76 -3.45 -2.82 -14.79
CA VAL A 76 -3.70 -4.04 -14.00
C VAL A 76 -2.87 -5.21 -14.51
N GLN A 77 -2.69 -5.35 -15.83
CA GLN A 77 -1.80 -6.35 -16.40
C GLN A 77 -0.34 -6.12 -15.99
N GLU A 78 0.12 -4.87 -15.96
CA GLU A 78 1.43 -4.52 -15.43
C GLU A 78 1.57 -4.89 -13.95
N LEU A 79 0.56 -4.60 -13.14
CA LEU A 79 0.52 -4.98 -11.73
C LEU A 79 0.61 -6.50 -11.54
N ILE A 80 -0.17 -7.28 -12.30
CA ILE A 80 -0.09 -8.75 -12.29
C ILE A 80 1.33 -9.22 -12.59
N ASN A 81 1.99 -8.63 -13.60
CA ASN A 81 3.35 -9.01 -13.98
C ASN A 81 4.36 -8.72 -12.88
N LYS A 82 4.31 -7.51 -12.28
CA LYS A 82 5.20 -7.10 -11.19
C LYS A 82 5.00 -7.94 -9.93
N LEU A 83 3.76 -8.23 -9.57
CA LEU A 83 3.44 -9.12 -8.45
C LEU A 83 4.01 -10.54 -8.68
N ASN A 84 3.77 -11.12 -9.85
CA ASN A 84 4.28 -12.44 -10.19
C ASN A 84 5.81 -12.49 -10.28
N GLN A 85 6.44 -11.40 -10.72
CA GLN A 85 7.89 -11.26 -10.70
C GLN A 85 8.41 -11.26 -9.27
N LYS A 86 7.86 -10.41 -8.39
CA LYS A 86 8.27 -10.35 -6.97
C LYS A 86 8.11 -11.68 -6.26
N LEU A 87 6.97 -12.36 -6.46
CA LEU A 87 6.75 -13.70 -5.90
C LEU A 87 7.84 -14.68 -6.34
N SER A 88 8.17 -14.67 -7.64
CA SER A 88 9.23 -15.53 -8.17
C SER A 88 10.61 -15.19 -7.60
N GLU A 89 10.93 -13.91 -7.41
CA GLU A 89 12.19 -13.45 -6.81
C GLU A 89 12.30 -13.87 -5.34
N ASP A 90 11.19 -13.88 -4.61
CA ASP A 90 11.09 -14.38 -3.23
C ASP A 90 11.10 -15.92 -3.14
N GLY A 91 11.17 -16.62 -4.27
CA GLY A 91 11.21 -18.08 -4.35
C GLY A 91 9.83 -18.75 -4.27
N SER A 92 8.74 -18.00 -4.40
CA SER A 92 7.38 -18.52 -4.48
C SER A 92 7.10 -19.09 -5.88
N HIS A 93 6.45 -20.24 -5.92
CA HIS A 93 5.91 -20.86 -7.14
C HIS A 93 4.51 -20.36 -7.47
N ALA A 94 3.84 -19.69 -6.52
CA ALA A 94 2.50 -19.20 -6.69
C ALA A 94 2.40 -18.16 -7.82
N LYS A 95 1.22 -18.11 -8.45
CA LYS A 95 0.89 -17.18 -9.52
C LYS A 95 -0.43 -16.47 -9.26
N ILE A 96 -0.48 -15.20 -9.64
CA ILE A 96 -1.64 -14.32 -9.58
C ILE A 96 -2.19 -14.14 -10.99
N SER A 97 -3.50 -14.21 -11.12
CA SER A 97 -4.26 -14.00 -12.36
C SER A 97 -5.63 -13.39 -12.05
N ASP A 98 -6.36 -12.96 -13.09
CA ASP A 98 -7.72 -12.44 -13.00
C ASP A 98 -7.93 -11.33 -11.95
N LEU A 99 -6.94 -10.43 -11.88
CA LEU A 99 -6.90 -9.38 -10.87
C LEU A 99 -7.97 -8.30 -11.14
N ASN A 100 -8.71 -7.96 -10.09
CA ASN A 100 -9.52 -6.77 -9.95
C ASN A 100 -8.85 -5.86 -8.92
N VAL A 101 -8.81 -4.58 -9.24
CA VAL A 101 -8.21 -3.54 -8.41
C VAL A 101 -9.26 -2.51 -8.10
N ALA A 102 -9.39 -2.15 -6.83
CA ALA A 102 -10.12 -0.97 -6.39
C ALA A 102 -9.19 -0.10 -5.55
N TYR A 103 -9.24 1.21 -5.73
CA TYR A 103 -8.46 2.14 -4.92
C TYR A 103 -9.28 3.36 -4.50
N GLU A 104 -8.96 3.89 -3.34
CA GLU A 104 -9.53 5.13 -2.80
C GLU A 104 -8.46 5.86 -1.98
N PHE A 105 -8.16 7.08 -2.40
CA PHE A 105 -7.25 8.00 -1.73
C PHE A 105 -8.01 9.22 -1.27
N PHE A 106 -7.84 9.59 -0.01
CA PHE A 106 -8.59 10.67 0.61
C PHE A 106 -7.66 11.58 1.40
N LEU A 107 -7.66 12.87 1.07
CA LEU A 107 -6.98 13.89 1.84
C LEU A 107 -7.99 14.72 2.62
N LYS A 108 -7.70 14.98 3.89
CA LYS A 108 -8.47 15.90 4.72
C LYS A 108 -7.56 16.81 5.55
N GLY A 109 -7.53 18.07 5.15
CA GLY A 109 -6.88 19.14 5.87
C GLY A 109 -7.69 19.63 7.06
N ARG A 110 -7.01 19.75 8.21
CA ARG A 110 -7.55 20.30 9.46
C ARG A 110 -6.69 21.47 9.91
N ASN A 111 -7.03 22.04 11.05
CA ASN A 111 -6.38 23.25 11.55
C ASN A 111 -4.89 23.08 11.88
N ILE A 112 -4.46 21.90 12.36
CA ILE A 112 -3.08 21.67 12.79
C ILE A 112 -2.43 20.46 12.11
N ASN A 113 -3.18 19.72 11.30
CA ASN A 113 -2.70 18.57 10.58
C ASN A 113 -3.55 18.29 9.34
N THR A 114 -2.99 17.51 8.43
CA THR A 114 -3.69 16.88 7.32
C THR A 114 -3.52 15.38 7.43
N SER A 115 -4.59 14.61 7.19
CA SER A 115 -4.51 13.16 7.02
C SER A 115 -4.65 12.80 5.55
N ILE A 116 -3.87 11.84 5.08
CA ILE A 116 -4.01 11.24 3.76
C ILE A 116 -4.16 9.73 3.96
N ASP A 117 -5.32 9.21 3.59
CA ASP A 117 -5.67 7.81 3.67
C ASP A 117 -5.53 7.18 2.29
N TYR A 118 -4.70 6.14 2.19
CA TYR A 118 -4.52 5.35 0.97
C TYR A 118 -5.11 3.96 1.18
N LYS A 119 -6.02 3.57 0.29
CA LYS A 119 -6.62 2.24 0.27
C LYS A 119 -6.47 1.62 -1.11
N VAL A 120 -5.91 0.42 -1.16
CA VAL A 120 -5.85 -0.40 -2.38
C VAL A 120 -6.35 -1.79 -2.03
N LEU A 121 -7.31 -2.28 -2.80
CA LEU A 121 -7.89 -3.62 -2.71
C LEU A 121 -7.53 -4.40 -3.96
N LEU A 122 -6.94 -5.57 -3.75
CA LEU A 122 -6.62 -6.54 -4.80
C LEU A 122 -7.46 -7.80 -4.59
N GLU A 123 -8.23 -8.18 -5.60
CA GLU A 123 -9.01 -9.41 -5.61
C GLU A 123 -8.69 -10.21 -6.87
N GLY A 124 -8.37 -11.49 -6.75
CA GLY A 124 -8.03 -12.30 -7.92
C GLY A 124 -7.90 -13.78 -7.64
N THR A 125 -7.23 -14.47 -8.55
CA THR A 125 -7.01 -15.92 -8.48
C THR A 125 -5.54 -16.20 -8.17
N LEU A 126 -5.31 -16.96 -7.10
CA LEU A 126 -4.01 -17.52 -6.73
C LEU A 126 -3.93 -18.97 -7.20
N SER A 127 -2.87 -19.34 -7.91
CA SER A 127 -2.62 -20.71 -8.36
C SER A 127 -1.19 -21.16 -8.07
N GLY A 128 -0.90 -22.46 -8.22
CA GLY A 128 0.47 -22.99 -8.10
C GLY A 128 1.07 -22.96 -6.70
N TYR A 129 0.24 -22.73 -5.67
CA TYR A 129 0.68 -22.72 -4.27
C TYR A 129 0.75 -24.13 -3.65
N VAL A 130 0.27 -25.17 -4.33
CA VAL A 130 0.49 -26.57 -3.91
C VAL A 130 1.74 -27.09 -4.61
N ILE A 131 2.82 -27.31 -3.87
CA ILE A 131 4.12 -27.74 -4.43
C ILE A 131 4.14 -29.26 -4.63
N THR A 132 3.66 -30.01 -3.64
CA THR A 132 3.49 -31.47 -3.73
C THR A 132 2.28 -31.90 -2.94
N GLN A 133 1.56 -32.90 -3.46
CA GLN A 133 0.48 -33.58 -2.77
C GLN A 133 0.74 -35.09 -2.87
N ASP A 134 1.05 -35.73 -1.74
CA ASP A 134 1.10 -37.19 -1.64
C ASP A 134 -0.08 -37.72 -0.82
N SER A 135 -0.21 -39.05 -0.69
CA SER A 135 -1.33 -39.67 0.01
C SER A 135 -1.35 -39.42 1.53
N GLN A 136 -0.34 -38.74 2.09
CA GLN A 136 -0.18 -38.49 3.52
C GLN A 136 0.05 -37.01 3.86
N ARG A 137 0.58 -36.18 2.95
CA ARG A 137 1.00 -34.78 3.20
C ARG A 137 0.86 -33.90 1.95
N SER A 138 0.51 -32.64 2.17
CA SER A 138 0.61 -31.58 1.16
C SER A 138 1.68 -30.57 1.57
N LEU A 139 2.58 -30.22 0.65
CA LEU A 139 3.49 -29.08 0.80
C LEU A 139 2.87 -27.87 0.12
N VAL A 140 2.66 -26.81 0.88
CA VAL A 140 2.02 -25.58 0.42
C VAL A 140 3.03 -24.44 0.46
N ASP A 141 3.17 -23.76 -0.67
CA ASP A 141 3.86 -22.48 -0.79
C ASP A 141 3.04 -21.40 -0.07
N LEU A 142 3.69 -20.70 0.85
CA LEU A 142 3.13 -19.57 1.57
C LEU A 142 3.88 -18.27 1.26
N GLY A 143 4.73 -18.23 0.23
CA GLY A 143 5.43 -17.03 -0.20
C GLY A 143 4.49 -15.95 -0.75
N TRP A 144 3.34 -16.35 -1.29
CA TRP A 144 2.30 -15.44 -1.79
C TRP A 144 1.72 -14.47 -0.76
N ARG A 145 1.96 -14.72 0.53
CA ARG A 145 1.48 -13.86 1.62
C ARG A 145 2.14 -12.48 1.64
N GLY A 146 3.36 -12.36 1.13
CA GLY A 146 4.09 -11.09 1.00
C GLY A 146 3.88 -10.48 -0.37
N MET A 147 2.64 -10.45 -0.82
CA MET A 147 2.27 -9.86 -2.09
C MET A 147 2.59 -8.35 -2.05
N SER A 148 3.72 -7.97 -2.64
CA SER A 148 4.28 -6.62 -2.57
C SER A 148 4.74 -6.15 -3.96
N VAL A 149 4.70 -4.85 -4.20
CA VAL A 149 5.28 -4.21 -5.39
C VAL A 149 6.04 -2.96 -4.97
N ASN A 150 7.26 -2.80 -5.48
CA ASN A 150 8.09 -1.63 -5.17
C ASN A 150 8.03 -0.53 -6.25
N ASP A 151 7.59 -0.88 -7.45
CA ASP A 151 7.52 0.04 -8.58
C ASP A 151 6.21 0.84 -8.60
N GLU A 152 6.22 1.92 -9.38
CA GLU A 152 5.01 2.65 -9.76
C GLU A 152 4.01 1.73 -10.48
N ILE A 153 2.72 1.92 -10.21
CA ILE A 153 1.59 1.24 -10.85
C ILE A 153 0.57 2.30 -11.25
N ASN A 154 0.49 2.55 -12.55
CA ASN A 154 -0.43 3.51 -13.12
C ASN A 154 -1.68 2.81 -13.66
N ILE A 155 -2.86 3.17 -13.15
CA ILE A 155 -4.16 2.73 -13.67
C ILE A 155 -4.91 3.95 -14.16
N ASP A 156 -5.13 4.02 -15.47
CA ASP A 156 -5.88 5.10 -16.14
C ASP A 156 -5.40 6.52 -15.79
N GLY A 157 -4.09 6.70 -15.64
CA GLY A 157 -3.46 7.97 -15.31
C GLY A 157 -3.24 8.19 -13.82
N VAL A 158 -3.73 7.30 -12.95
CA VAL A 158 -3.56 7.39 -11.50
C VAL A 158 -2.46 6.44 -11.02
N GLU A 159 -1.42 6.99 -10.41
CA GLU A 159 -0.42 6.20 -9.69
C GLU A 159 -0.99 5.72 -8.35
N ILE A 160 -1.06 4.39 -8.15
CA ILE A 160 -1.73 3.82 -6.97
C ILE A 160 -0.79 3.26 -5.90
N ASN A 161 0.51 3.10 -6.21
CA ASN A 161 1.42 2.39 -5.33
C ASN A 161 2.39 3.32 -4.59
N ILE A 162 2.86 4.40 -5.20
CA ILE A 162 3.84 5.31 -4.59
C ILE A 162 3.17 6.63 -4.13
N PRO A 163 2.93 6.81 -2.81
CA PRO A 163 2.14 7.95 -2.29
C PRO A 163 2.63 9.34 -2.69
N ILE A 164 3.94 9.57 -2.75
CA ILE A 164 4.47 10.90 -3.06
C ILE A 164 4.07 11.39 -4.45
N ASN A 165 3.83 10.47 -5.39
CA ASN A 165 3.39 10.80 -6.74
C ASN A 165 1.97 11.39 -6.74
N MET A 166 1.09 10.90 -5.86
CA MET A 166 -0.24 11.48 -5.68
C MET A 166 -0.16 12.94 -5.20
N LEU A 167 0.75 13.24 -4.28
CA LEU A 167 0.98 14.61 -3.84
C LEU A 167 1.57 15.48 -4.95
N ARG A 168 2.49 14.96 -5.76
CA ARG A 168 3.00 15.69 -6.93
C ARG A 168 1.87 16.10 -7.88
N ASP A 169 0.91 15.20 -8.10
CA ASP A 169 -0.11 15.38 -9.12
C ASP A 169 -1.31 16.21 -8.60
N GLN A 170 -1.71 16.03 -7.33
CA GLN A 170 -2.86 16.72 -6.71
C GLN A 170 -2.47 17.96 -5.90
N GLU A 171 -1.27 17.98 -5.30
CA GLU A 171 -0.81 19.03 -4.37
C GLU A 171 0.65 19.45 -4.66
N PRO A 172 0.98 20.00 -5.86
CA PRO A 172 2.36 20.25 -6.28
C PRO A 172 3.17 21.12 -5.31
N GLU A 173 2.53 22.09 -4.66
CA GLU A 173 3.18 22.95 -3.66
C GLU A 173 3.57 22.18 -2.40
N VAL A 174 2.73 21.23 -1.97
CA VAL A 174 3.02 20.33 -0.86
C VAL A 174 4.16 19.39 -1.23
N PHE A 175 4.15 18.85 -2.45
CA PHE A 175 5.24 18.03 -2.97
C PHE A 175 6.57 18.77 -2.95
N ASN A 176 6.61 20.03 -3.41
CA ASN A 176 7.82 20.85 -3.41
C ASN A 176 8.40 21.07 -2.00
N VAL A 177 7.54 21.20 -0.99
CA VAL A 177 7.99 21.35 0.41
C VAL A 177 8.54 20.04 0.98
N ILE A 178 7.97 18.90 0.56
CA ILE A 178 8.33 17.57 1.08
C ILE A 178 9.54 16.98 0.37
N SER A 179 9.74 17.25 -0.92
CA SER A 179 10.81 16.65 -1.70
C SER A 179 12.19 17.02 -1.14
N GLY A 180 13.09 16.03 -1.06
CA GLY A 180 14.40 16.16 -0.44
C GLY A 180 14.41 16.12 1.09
N THR A 181 13.27 15.91 1.75
CA THR A 181 13.18 15.83 3.22
C THR A 181 13.04 14.39 3.73
N GLU A 182 13.10 14.18 5.04
CA GLU A 182 12.83 12.85 5.64
C GLU A 182 11.37 12.39 5.40
N ALA A 183 10.43 13.32 5.22
CA ALA A 183 9.04 12.97 4.92
C ALA A 183 8.88 12.33 3.54
N GLU A 184 9.73 12.70 2.57
CA GLU A 184 9.78 12.05 1.25
C GLU A 184 10.08 10.56 1.40
N GLN A 185 10.99 10.17 2.31
CA GLN A 185 11.33 8.76 2.55
C GLN A 185 10.14 7.94 3.07
N VAL A 186 9.22 8.56 3.81
CA VAL A 186 7.98 7.92 4.28
C VAL A 186 6.98 7.74 3.14
N LEU A 187 6.88 8.74 2.27
CA LEU A 187 5.94 8.79 1.14
C LEU A 187 6.45 8.05 -0.11
N LEU A 188 7.74 7.73 -0.19
CA LEU A 188 8.32 6.84 -1.20
C LEU A 188 8.05 5.36 -0.92
N ARG A 189 7.70 5.02 0.33
CA ARG A 189 7.38 3.64 0.66
C ARG A 189 6.07 3.20 0.00
N PRO A 190 6.03 2.05 -0.70
CA PRO A 190 4.85 1.56 -1.39
C PRO A 190 3.62 1.39 -0.48
N VAL A 191 2.43 1.51 -1.07
CA VAL A 191 1.14 1.13 -0.44
C VAL A 191 0.97 -0.38 -0.52
N ILE A 192 1.24 -0.99 -1.68
CA ILE A 192 1.14 -2.42 -1.93
C ILE A 192 2.40 -3.10 -1.37
N ASN A 193 2.47 -3.23 -0.05
CA ASN A 193 3.53 -3.95 0.65
C ASN A 193 2.94 -4.82 1.77
N ALA A 194 3.14 -6.13 1.66
CA ALA A 194 2.76 -7.13 2.66
C ALA A 194 3.98 -7.91 3.20
N ASP A 195 5.20 -7.40 3.04
CA ASP A 195 6.42 -8.12 3.45
C ASP A 195 6.41 -8.45 4.94
N PHE A 196 5.85 -7.57 5.78
CA PHE A 196 5.71 -7.82 7.21
C PHE A 196 4.84 -9.04 7.55
N ILE A 197 3.91 -9.44 6.67
CA ILE A 197 3.07 -10.64 6.83
C ILE A 197 3.92 -11.89 6.64
N LEU A 198 4.90 -11.88 5.73
CA LEU A 198 5.85 -12.98 5.57
C LEU A 198 6.74 -13.15 6.81
N GLU A 199 7.14 -12.05 7.42
CA GLU A 199 8.00 -12.03 8.61
C GLU A 199 7.29 -12.55 9.87
N GLN A 200 5.96 -12.59 9.90
CA GLN A 200 5.22 -13.13 11.04
C GLN A 200 5.39 -14.65 11.16
N PRO A 201 5.58 -15.19 12.39
CA PRO A 201 5.61 -16.63 12.62
C PRO A 201 4.35 -17.32 12.12
N ILE A 202 4.51 -18.45 11.42
CA ILE A 202 3.38 -19.28 10.92
C ILE A 202 2.48 -19.75 12.08
N THR A 203 2.98 -19.85 13.31
CA THR A 203 2.17 -20.18 14.49
C THR A 203 1.10 -19.15 14.81
N ASN A 204 1.26 -17.90 14.36
CA ASN A 204 0.29 -16.81 14.55
C ASN A 204 -0.76 -16.76 13.42
N TRP A 205 -0.65 -17.65 12.43
CA TRP A 205 -1.49 -17.64 11.22
C TRP A 205 -2.96 -17.95 11.50
N HIS A 206 -3.25 -18.81 12.49
CA HIS A 206 -4.63 -19.19 12.85
C HIS A 206 -5.45 -18.04 13.46
N PHE A 207 -4.81 -16.98 13.94
CA PHE A 207 -5.48 -15.86 14.63
C PHE A 207 -5.89 -14.71 13.69
N LEU A 208 -5.43 -14.70 12.43
CA LEU A 208 -5.79 -13.65 11.47
C LEU A 208 -7.06 -13.97 10.66
N PHE A 209 -7.68 -15.14 10.89
CA PHE A 209 -8.89 -15.59 10.17
C PHE A 209 -10.04 -16.01 11.09
N ASP A 210 -9.96 -15.74 12.39
CA ASP A 210 -11.03 -16.02 13.36
C ASP A 210 -11.39 -14.74 14.15
N PRO A 211 -12.57 -14.12 13.92
CA PRO A 211 -13.01 -12.94 14.65
C PRO A 211 -13.49 -13.24 16.09
N THR A 212 -13.31 -14.47 16.60
CA THR A 212 -13.72 -14.89 17.95
C THR A 212 -12.57 -15.35 18.86
N GLY A 213 -11.31 -15.17 18.45
CA GLY A 213 -10.12 -15.49 19.25
C GLY A 213 -9.82 -14.50 20.37
#